data_AF-A0A2A4VMY5-F1
#
_entry.id   AF-A0A2A4VMY5-F1
#
_cell.length_a   1.000
_cell.length_b   1.000
_cell.length_c   1.000
_cell.angle_alpha   90.00
_cell.angle_beta   90.00
_cell.angle_gamma   90.00
#
_symmetry.space_group_name_H-M   'P 1'
#
loop_
_entity.id
_entity.type
_entity.pdbx_description
1 polymer ?
#
loop_
_entity_poly.entity_id
_entity_poly.type
_entity_poly.pdbx_seq_one_letter_code
_entity_poly.pdbx_strand_id
1 'polypeptide(L)' 'MTGSEFETLMKDNGYNQTTLAVRWSVVRQTIASCCKTDAVDPLYADAIKAIAFEKQATQLMSIVNLFNNKREKS' A
#
# COMPACT_ATOMS: atom_id res chain seq x y z
N MET A 1 -7.75 6.37 11.23
CA MET A 1 -7.65 7.12 9.96
C MET A 1 -9.05 7.34 9.44
N THR A 2 -9.27 8.47 8.79
CA THR A 2 -10.53 8.79 8.09
C THR A 2 -10.58 8.09 6.74
N GLY A 3 -11.77 8.00 6.14
CA GLY A 3 -11.91 7.46 4.80
C GLY A 3 -11.17 8.26 3.72
N SER A 4 -11.03 9.58 3.91
CA SER A 4 -10.26 10.44 3.00
C SER A 4 -8.75 10.15 3.07
N GLU A 5 -8.22 9.94 4.27
CA GLU A 5 -6.81 9.52 4.46
C GLU A 5 -6.56 8.15 3.82
N PHE A 6 -7.50 7.20 4.00
CA PHE A 6 -7.43 5.88 3.38
C PHE A 6 -7.44 5.95 1.85
N GLU A 7 -8.33 6.77 1.27
CA GLU A 7 -8.40 6.95 -0.18
C GLU A 7 -7.11 7.54 -0.75
N THR A 8 -6.51 8.50 -0.04
CA THR A 8 -5.23 9.11 -0.41
C THR A 8 -4.12 8.07 -0.41
N LEU A 9 -3.97 7.31 0.69
CA LEU A 9 -2.97 6.24 0.79
C LEU A 9 -3.15 5.16 -0.28
N MET A 10 -4.39 4.78 -0.60
CA MET A 10 -4.68 3.85 -1.68
C MET A 10 -4.14 4.37 -3.03
N LYS A 11 -4.42 5.63 -3.37
CA LYS A 11 -3.98 6.24 -4.63
C LYS A 11 -2.46 6.40 -4.68
N ASP A 12 -1.82 6.84 -3.60
CA ASP A 12 -0.37 7.02 -3.51
C ASP A 12 0.40 5.70 -3.67
N ASN A 13 -0.23 4.60 -3.28
CA ASN A 13 0.30 3.25 -3.49
C ASN A 13 -0.06 2.66 -4.86
N GLY A 14 -0.66 3.44 -5.76
CA GLY A 14 -0.96 3.03 -7.14
C GLY A 14 -2.21 2.18 -7.27
N TYR A 15 -3.08 2.16 -6.25
CA TYR A 15 -4.31 1.39 -6.26
C TYR A 15 -5.52 2.28 -6.52
N ASN A 16 -6.52 1.67 -7.15
CA ASN A 16 -7.91 2.14 -7.16
C ASN A 16 -8.78 1.12 -6.40
N GLN A 17 -10.05 1.45 -6.16
CA GLN A 17 -10.94 0.58 -5.37
C GLN A 17 -11.03 -0.86 -5.90
N THR A 18 -11.01 -1.03 -7.22
CA THR A 18 -11.10 -2.36 -7.86
C THR A 18 -9.81 -3.15 -7.67
N THR A 19 -8.67 -2.54 -7.97
CA THR A 19 -7.36 -3.21 -7.89
C THR A 19 -6.96 -3.51 -6.45
N LEU A 20 -7.32 -2.65 -5.49
CA LEU A 20 -7.13 -2.94 -4.07
C LEU A 20 -8.04 -4.07 -3.59
N ALA A 21 -9.31 -4.07 -4.01
CA ALA A 21 -10.25 -5.13 -3.69
C ALA A 21 -9.75 -6.50 -4.20
N VAL A 22 -9.22 -6.55 -5.42
CA VAL A 22 -8.58 -7.76 -5.97
C VAL A 22 -7.38 -8.17 -5.12
N ARG A 23 -6.47 -7.24 -4.79
CA ARG A 23 -5.29 -7.53 -3.97
C ARG A 23 -5.64 -8.13 -2.61
N TRP A 24 -6.70 -7.66 -1.98
CA TRP A 24 -7.14 -8.12 -0.66
C TRP A 24 -8.19 -9.24 -0.70
N SER A 25 -8.57 -9.71 -1.89
CA SER A 25 -9.63 -10.72 -2.06
C SER A 25 -10.95 -10.33 -1.37
N VAL A 26 -11.30 -9.04 -1.45
CA VAL A 26 -12.57 -8.49 -0.94
C VAL A 26 -13.41 -7.92 -2.07
N VAL A 27 -14.68 -7.63 -1.79
CA VAL A 27 -15.55 -6.96 -2.77
C VAL A 27 -15.23 -5.47 -2.86
N ARG A 28 -15.39 -4.88 -4.05
CA ARG A 28 -15.13 -3.45 -4.29
C ARG A 28 -15.93 -2.54 -3.34
N GLN A 29 -17.15 -2.96 -2.97
CA GLN A 29 -18.00 -2.21 -2.02
C GLN A 29 -17.33 -2.05 -0.65
N THR A 30 -16.55 -3.03 -0.19
CA THR A 30 -15.81 -2.93 1.07
C THR A 30 -14.82 -1.78 1.03
N ILE A 31 -14.06 -1.64 -0.07
CA ILE A 31 -13.11 -0.54 -0.24
C ILE A 31 -13.84 0.79 -0.40
N ALA A 32 -14.94 0.81 -1.15
CA ALA A 32 -15.76 2.02 -1.30
C ALA A 32 -16.35 2.49 0.04
N SER A 33 -16.71 1.57 0.92
CA SER A 33 -17.15 1.86 2.30
C SER A 33 -16.00 2.48 3.11
N CYS A 34 -14.80 1.91 3.01
CA CYS A 34 -13.60 2.45 3.66
C CYS A 34 -13.29 3.88 3.22
N CYS A 35 -13.47 4.25 1.94
CA CYS A 35 -13.26 5.63 1.48
C CYS A 35 -14.28 6.65 2.04
N LYS A 36 -15.44 6.20 2.52
CA LYS A 36 -16.57 7.09 2.89
C LYS A 36 -16.83 7.18 4.39
N THR A 37 -16.27 6.27 5.19
CA THR A 37 -16.48 6.24 6.63
C THR A 37 -15.67 7.34 7.34
N ASP A 38 -16.20 7.85 8.44
CA ASP A 38 -15.49 8.79 9.31
C ASP A 38 -14.29 8.13 10.00
N ALA A 39 -14.43 6.84 10.31
CA ALA A 39 -13.38 6.02 10.91
C ALA A 39 -13.28 4.67 10.18
N VAL A 40 -12.12 4.43 9.58
CA VAL A 40 -11.81 3.15 8.92
C VAL A 40 -11.49 2.10 9.97
N ASP A 41 -12.04 0.90 9.79
CA ASP A 41 -11.75 -0.26 10.63
C ASP A 41 -10.22 -0.44 10.77
N PRO A 42 -9.69 -0.65 12.00
CA PRO A 42 -8.27 -0.87 12.22
C PRO A 42 -7.63 -1.92 11.30
N LEU A 43 -8.35 -2.99 10.96
CA LEU A 43 -7.88 -4.02 10.04
C LEU A 43 -7.49 -3.45 8.68
N TYR A 44 -8.38 -2.67 8.07
CA TYR A 44 -8.12 -2.06 6.76
C TYR A 44 -7.15 -0.89 6.86
N ALA A 45 -7.20 -0.14 7.96
CA ALA A 45 -6.29 0.97 8.23
C ALA A 45 -4.83 0.50 8.35
N ASP A 46 -4.60 -0.65 8.95
CA ASP A 46 -3.26 -1.22 9.09
C ASP A 46 -2.83 -1.96 7.83
N ALA A 47 -3.75 -2.65 7.15
CA ALA A 47 -3.48 -3.28 5.86
C ALA A 47 -2.99 -2.29 4.80
N ILE A 48 -3.60 -1.10 4.70
CA ILE A 48 -3.17 -0.09 3.72
C ILE A 48 -1.80 0.52 4.06
N LYS A 49 -1.48 0.67 5.36
CA LYS A 49 -0.14 1.10 5.80
C LYS A 49 0.92 0.04 5.49
N ALA A 50 0.59 -1.25 5.66
CA ALA A 50 1.50 -2.35 5.34
C ALA A 50 1.96 -2.33 3.88
N ILE A 51 1.06 -2.01 2.94
CA ILE A 51 1.40 -1.84 1.52
C ILE A 51 2.49 -0.76 1.32
N ALA A 52 2.38 0.36 2.04
CA ALA A 52 3.37 1.43 1.96
C ALA A 52 4.75 0.96 2.45
N PHE A 53 4.78 0.14 3.51
CA PHE A 53 6.02 -0.45 4.03
C PHE A 53 6.66 -1.44 3.05
N GLU A 54 5.87 -2.30 2.40
CA GLU A 54 6.39 -3.23 1.38
C GLU A 54 7.06 -2.49 0.21
N LYS A 55 6.46 -1.38 -0.25
CA LYS A 55 7.02 -0.56 -1.33
C LYS A 55 8.37 0.04 -0.92
N GLN A 56 8.46 0.57 0.30
CA GLN A 56 9.71 1.11 0.85
C GLN A 56 10.78 0.02 1.00
N ALA A 57 10.41 -1.15 1.50
CA ALA A 57 11.32 -2.29 1.62
C ALA A 57 11.86 -2.73 0.25
N THR A 58 10.99 -2.79 -0.77
CA THR A 58 11.39 -3.13 -2.14
C THR A 58 12.37 -2.10 -2.72
N GLN A 59 12.11 -0.81 -2.51
CA GLN A 59 13.02 0.26 -2.94
C GLN A 59 14.38 0.19 -2.23
N LEU A 60 14.38 -0.05 -0.92
CA LEU A 60 15.60 -0.21 -0.14
C LEU A 60 16.43 -1.41 -0.62
N MET A 61 15.80 -2.55 -0.85
CA MET A 61 16.48 -3.75 -1.35
C MET A 61 17.08 -3.53 -2.75
N SER A 62 16.40 -2.79 -3.61
CA SER A 62 16.95 -2.40 -4.92
C SER A 62 18.24 -1.58 -4.78
N ILE A 63 18.26 -0.61 -3.85
CA ILE A 63 19.44 0.21 -3.56
C ILE A 63 20.59 -0.66 -3.00
N VAL A 64 20.31 -1.53 -2.02
CA VAL A 64 21.30 -2.45 -1.45
C VAL A 64 21.94 -3.34 -2.53
N ASN A 65 21.11 -3.89 -3.42
CA ASN A 65 21.58 -4.72 -4.54
C ASN A 65 22.46 -3.92 -5.51
N LEU A 66 22.12 -2.66 -5.80
CA LEU A 66 22.93 -1.77 -6.62
C LEU A 66 24.34 -1.57 -6.03
N PHE A 67 24.43 -1.36 -4.72
CA PHE A 67 25.72 -1.17 -4.04
C PHE A 67 26.55 -2.45 -3.92
N ASN A 68 25.91 -3.61 -3.75
CA ASN A 68 26.62 -4.89 -3.71
C ASN A 68 27.16 -5.29 -5.10
N ASN A 69 26.37 -5.12 -6.16
CA ASN A 69 26.81 -5.40 -7.54
C ASN A 69 27.96 -4.50 -8.01
N LYS A 70 28.10 -3.28 -7.47
CA LYS A 70 29.25 -2.41 -7.76
C LYS A 70 30.53 -2.86 -7.06
N ARG A 71 30.44 -3.51 -5.90
CA ARG A 71 31.62 -4.00 -5.15
C ARG A 71 32.24 -5.24 -5.78
N GLU A 72 31.46 -6.09 -6.42
CA GLU A 72 31.97 -7.31 -7.07
C GLU A 72 32.68 -7.06 -8.41
N LYS A 73 32.53 -5.85 -8.98
CA LYS A 73 33.12 -5.46 -10.27
C LYS A 73 34.34 -4.54 -10.15
N SER A 74 34.80 -4.26 -8.92
CA SER A 74 35.97 -3.42 -8.64
C SER A 74 37.07 -4.22 -7.97
#